data_AF-A0A537YVS8-F1
#
_entry.id   AF-A0A537YVS8-F1
#
_cell.length_a   1.000
_cell.length_b   1.000
_cell.length_c   1.000
_cell.angle_alpha   90.00
_cell.angle_beta   90.00
_cell.angle_gamma   90.00
#
_symmetry.space_group_name_H-M   'P 1'
#
loop_
_entity.id
_entity.type
_entity.pdbx_description
1 polymer ?
#
loop_
_entity_poly.entity_id
_entity_poly.type
_entity_poly.pdbx_seq_one_letter_code
_entity_poly.pdbx_strand_id
1 'polypeptide(L)'
;MFRETPTVRREPDSIDFLLYEMDRFGIERGLVPVTLSDELHVRAIMEHPDRLLGSVEVDPNGGEDALRELEHAVRDHGIIAAQFFPAGKNPPVPINDRRAYPLYAKCVELDIPVFVQ
;
A
#
# COMPACT_ATOMS: atom_id res chain seq x y z
N MET A 1 -13.49 -17.14 4.60
CA MET A 1 -12.48 -17.48 3.58
C MET A 1 -13.21 -17.98 2.34
N PHE A 2 -13.01 -17.33 1.19
CA PHE A 2 -13.73 -17.64 -0.03
C PHE A 2 -13.27 -18.98 -0.61
N ARG A 3 -14.21 -19.79 -1.11
CA ARG A 3 -13.94 -21.14 -1.63
C ARG A 3 -13.51 -21.14 -3.10
N GLU A 4 -13.89 -20.10 -3.83
CA GLU A 4 -13.55 -19.88 -5.24
C GLU A 4 -13.26 -18.39 -5.41
N THR A 5 -12.00 -18.04 -5.62
CA THR A 5 -11.62 -16.68 -6.05
C THR A 5 -11.53 -16.69 -7.57
N PRO A 6 -12.18 -15.74 -8.26
CA PRO A 6 -12.02 -15.59 -9.70
C PRO A 6 -10.53 -15.49 -10.05
N THR A 7 -10.08 -16.29 -11.01
CA THR A 7 -8.75 -16.09 -11.61
C THR A 7 -8.81 -14.83 -12.45
N VAL A 8 -8.50 -13.68 -11.85
CA VAL A 8 -8.39 -12.42 -12.58
C VAL A 8 -7.13 -12.50 -13.43
N ARG A 9 -7.30 -12.56 -14.76
CA ARG A 9 -6.19 -12.42 -15.70
C ARG A 9 -5.72 -10.98 -15.62
N ARG A 10 -4.55 -10.74 -15.00
CA ARG A 10 -3.89 -9.44 -15.06
C ARG A 10 -3.43 -9.22 -16.49
N GLU A 11 -4.02 -8.25 -17.18
CA GLU A 11 -3.56 -7.88 -18.51
C GLU A 11 -2.24 -7.11 -18.41
N PRO A 12 -1.28 -7.33 -19.33
CA PRO A 12 0.02 -6.65 -19.31
C PRO A 12 -0.06 -5.13 -19.30
N ASP A 13 -1.17 -4.56 -19.81
CA ASP A 13 -1.42 -3.12 -19.98
C ASP A 13 -2.23 -2.48 -18.84
N SER A 14 -2.28 -3.10 -17.67
CA SER A 14 -3.12 -2.62 -16.57
C SER A 14 -2.79 -1.20 -16.07
N ILE A 15 -1.54 -0.73 -16.20
CA ILE A 15 -1.13 0.65 -15.85
C ILE A 15 -1.70 1.63 -16.87
N ASP A 16 -1.46 1.39 -18.17
CA ASP A 16 -1.94 2.24 -19.25
C ASP A 16 -3.46 2.30 -19.29
N PHE A 17 -4.13 1.18 -19.05
CA PHE A 17 -5.58 1.13 -18.91
C PHE A 17 -6.07 1.97 -17.73
N LEU A 18 -5.43 1.87 -16.56
CA LEU A 18 -5.79 2.68 -15.40
C LEU A 18 -5.61 4.18 -15.69
N LEU A 19 -4.49 4.57 -16.29
CA LEU A 19 -4.23 5.97 -16.65
C LEU A 19 -5.22 6.49 -17.68
N TYR A 20 -5.55 5.68 -18.69
CA TYR A 20 -6.57 6.00 -19.69
C TYR A 20 -7.94 6.26 -19.04
N GLU A 21 -8.38 5.38 -18.14
CA GLU A 21 -9.65 5.56 -17.43
C GLU A 21 -9.60 6.75 -16.46
N MET A 22 -8.46 6.99 -15.79
CA MET A 22 -8.25 8.19 -14.98
C MET A 22 -8.40 9.47 -15.81
N ASP A 23 -7.78 9.55 -16.98
CA ASP A 23 -7.89 10.70 -17.89
C ASP A 23 -9.33 10.88 -18.38
N ARG A 24 -10.00 9.78 -18.74
CA ARG A 24 -11.40 9.78 -19.19
C ARG A 24 -12.36 10.38 -18.16
N PHE A 25 -12.09 10.17 -16.87
CA PHE A 25 -12.93 10.66 -15.77
C PHE A 25 -12.35 11.88 -15.04
N GLY A 26 -11.26 12.46 -15.53
CA GLY A 26 -10.63 13.64 -14.93
C GLY A 26 -10.00 13.39 -13.55
N ILE A 27 -9.54 12.16 -13.29
CA ILE A 27 -8.83 11.80 -12.07
C ILE A 27 -7.35 12.14 -12.23
N GLU A 28 -6.90 13.18 -11.54
CA GLU A 28 -5.52 13.66 -11.65
C GLU A 28 -4.53 12.69 -10.99
N ARG A 29 -4.84 12.20 -9.78
CA ARG A 29 -3.94 11.30 -9.02
C ARG A 29 -4.70 10.16 -8.36
N GLY A 30 -4.05 8.99 -8.30
CA GLY A 30 -4.54 7.81 -7.60
C GLY A 30 -3.53 7.33 -6.56
N LEU A 31 -3.98 7.07 -5.33
CA LEU A 31 -3.20 6.33 -4.34
C LEU A 31 -3.45 4.83 -4.56
N VAL A 32 -2.39 4.08 -4.86
CA VAL A 32 -2.46 2.65 -5.18
C VAL A 32 -1.75 1.81 -4.11
N PRO A 33 -2.25 0.61 -3.78
CA PRO A 33 -1.53 -0.32 -2.94
C PRO A 33 -0.35 -0.92 -3.71
N VAL A 34 0.80 -1.01 -3.05
CA VAL A 34 2.06 -1.48 -3.62
C VAL A 34 2.57 -2.68 -2.83
N THR A 35 3.01 -3.69 -3.56
CA THR A 35 3.78 -4.81 -3.02
C THR A 35 5.15 -4.69 -3.66
N LEU A 36 6.19 -4.43 -2.87
CA LEU A 36 7.52 -4.12 -3.41
C LEU A 36 8.15 -5.26 -4.23
N SER A 37 7.71 -6.51 -4.01
CA SER A 37 8.14 -7.66 -4.81
C SER A 37 7.37 -7.82 -6.13
N ASP A 38 6.34 -7.00 -6.38
CA ASP A 38 5.56 -7.02 -7.62
C ASP A 38 6.07 -5.93 -8.56
N GLU A 39 6.81 -6.34 -9.60
CA GLU A 39 7.42 -5.43 -10.58
C GLU A 39 6.39 -4.48 -11.22
N LEU A 40 5.15 -4.92 -11.41
CA LEU A 40 4.09 -4.09 -11.98
C LEU A 40 3.76 -2.92 -11.04
N HIS A 41 3.65 -3.17 -9.74
CA HIS A 41 3.34 -2.13 -8.76
C HIS A 41 4.47 -1.11 -8.64
N VAL A 42 5.71 -1.60 -8.59
CA VAL A 42 6.90 -0.73 -8.52
C VAL A 42 7.02 0.12 -9.80
N ARG A 43 6.85 -0.49 -10.99
CA ARG A 43 6.85 0.26 -12.24
C ARG A 43 5.77 1.34 -12.28
N ALA A 44 4.55 1.05 -11.83
CA ALA A 44 3.45 2.01 -11.84
C ALA A 44 3.80 3.31 -11.10
N ILE A 45 4.37 3.23 -9.91
CA ILE A 45 4.72 4.41 -9.11
C ILE A 45 6.05 5.07 -9.54
N MET A 46 6.97 4.31 -10.15
CA MET A 46 8.26 4.82 -10.60
C MET A 46 8.19 5.48 -11.99
N GLU A 47 7.38 4.96 -12.89
CA GLU A 47 7.19 5.48 -14.25
C GLU A 47 6.17 6.63 -14.29
N HIS A 48 5.23 6.67 -13.34
CA HIS A 48 4.17 7.70 -13.29
C HIS A 48 3.99 8.34 -11.89
N PRO A 49 5.07 8.83 -11.24
CA PRO A 49 5.00 9.36 -9.87
C PRO A 49 4.13 10.61 -9.70
N ASP A 50 3.85 11.33 -10.80
CA ASP A 50 2.97 12.49 -10.83
C ASP A 50 1.47 12.12 -10.85
N ARG A 51 1.15 10.88 -11.23
CA ARG A 51 -0.22 10.35 -11.37
C ARG A 51 -0.54 9.26 -10.34
N LEU A 52 0.41 8.38 -10.04
CA LEU A 52 0.22 7.20 -9.20
C LEU A 52 1.11 7.29 -7.96
N LEU A 53 0.47 7.43 -6.81
CA LEU A 53 1.11 7.54 -5.51
C LEU A 53 1.07 6.18 -4.81
N GLY A 54 2.18 5.74 -4.21
CA GLY A 54 2.27 4.43 -3.58
C GLY A 54 1.88 4.41 -2.11
N SER A 55 1.20 3.34 -1.69
CA SER A 55 0.99 2.99 -0.28
C SER A 55 1.29 1.52 -0.02
N VAL A 56 1.79 1.16 1.17
CA VAL A 56 2.11 -0.24 1.52
C VAL A 56 1.33 -0.70 2.73
N GLU A 57 0.86 -1.95 2.69
CA GLU A 57 0.18 -2.56 3.82
C GLU A 57 1.18 -3.00 4.90
N VAL A 58 0.88 -2.66 6.15
CA VAL A 58 1.70 -3.03 7.30
C VAL A 58 0.91 -3.97 8.22
N ASP A 59 1.54 -5.05 8.66
CA ASP A 59 1.00 -5.93 9.71
C ASP A 59 1.67 -5.62 11.06
N PRO A 60 0.94 -5.04 12.04
CA PRO A 60 1.50 -4.77 13.36
C PRO A 60 1.95 -6.02 14.12
N ASN A 61 1.49 -7.23 13.75
CA ASN A 61 2.00 -8.47 14.35
C ASN A 61 3.45 -8.77 13.94
N GLY A 62 3.93 -8.19 12.82
CA GLY A 62 5.31 -8.34 12.36
C GLY A 62 6.34 -7.55 13.19
N GLY A 63 5.88 -6.71 14.13
CA GLY A 63 6.76 -5.99 15.05
C GLY A 63 7.76 -5.10 14.32
N GLU A 64 9.03 -5.12 14.75
CA GLU A 64 10.08 -4.26 14.18
C GLU A 64 10.37 -4.53 12.71
N ASP A 65 10.29 -5.78 12.25
CA ASP A 65 10.62 -6.11 10.85
C ASP A 65 9.63 -5.42 9.89
N ALA A 66 8.34 -5.42 10.23
CA ALA A 66 7.32 -4.69 9.48
C ALA A 66 7.56 -3.16 9.46
N LEU A 67 8.14 -2.60 10.53
CA LEU A 67 8.50 -1.17 10.56
C LEU A 67 9.73 -0.87 9.71
N ARG A 68 10.71 -1.77 9.67
CA ARG A 68 11.89 -1.63 8.79
C ARG A 68 11.49 -1.73 7.33
N GLU A 69 10.56 -2.63 7.00
CA GLU A 69 10.01 -2.74 5.65
C GLU A 69 9.25 -1.47 5.25
N LEU A 70 8.43 -0.89 6.13
CA LEU A 70 7.78 0.40 5.88
C LEU A 70 8.81 1.51 5.65
N GLU A 71 9.84 1.60 6.49
CA GLU A 71 10.88 2.62 6.36
C GLU A 71 11.66 2.47 5.06
N HIS A 72 12.03 1.24 4.67
CA HIS A 72 12.64 0.95 3.37
C HIS A 72 11.72 1.37 2.21
N ALA A 73 10.43 1.04 2.29
CA ALA A 73 9.45 1.40 1.27
C ALA A 73 9.35 2.92 1.09
N VAL A 74 9.30 3.68 2.18
CA VAL A 74 9.22 5.15 2.15
C VAL A 74 10.50 5.77 1.61
N ARG A 75 11.66 5.36 2.14
CA ARG A 75 12.95 5.99 1.79
C ARG A 75 13.45 5.63 0.40
N ASP A 76 13.28 4.38 -0.01
CA ASP A 76 13.94 3.87 -1.21
C ASP A 76 12.99 3.75 -2.41
N HIS A 77 11.67 3.67 -2.18
CA HIS A 77 10.66 3.52 -3.24
C HIS A 77 9.65 4.68 -3.30
N GLY A 78 9.84 5.72 -2.47
CA GLY A 78 8.98 6.91 -2.48
C GLY A 78 7.53 6.63 -2.07
N ILE A 79 7.29 5.58 -1.29
CA ILE A 79 5.97 5.32 -0.71
C ILE A 79 5.57 6.47 0.21
N ILE A 80 4.33 6.94 0.09
CA ILE A 80 3.84 8.11 0.81
C ILE A 80 2.79 7.79 1.87
N ALA A 81 2.43 6.53 2.05
CA ALA A 81 1.38 6.14 3.00
C ALA A 81 1.49 4.68 3.45
N ALA A 82 1.10 4.43 4.70
CA ALA A 82 0.86 3.09 5.21
C ALA A 82 -0.63 2.72 5.10
N GLN A 83 -0.93 1.45 4.84
CA GLN A 83 -2.25 0.85 4.91
C GLN A 83 -2.29 -0.14 6.07
N PHE A 84 -3.38 -0.16 6.82
CA PHE A 84 -3.59 -1.12 7.90
C PHE A 84 -5.00 -1.68 7.83
N PHE A 85 -5.14 -3.00 7.68
CA PHE A 85 -6.41 -3.70 7.70
C PHE A 85 -6.57 -4.55 8.99
N PRO A 86 -7.12 -4.00 10.09
CA PRO A 86 -7.25 -4.64 11.41
C PRO A 86 -7.81 -6.07 11.40
N ALA A 87 -8.91 -6.25 10.67
CA ALA A 87 -9.66 -7.50 10.63
C ALA A 87 -9.00 -8.55 9.72
N GLY A 88 -8.13 -8.13 8.79
CA GLY A 88 -7.40 -9.02 7.91
C GLY A 88 -6.15 -9.64 8.52
N LYS A 89 -5.70 -9.14 9.69
CA LYS A 89 -4.50 -9.65 10.36
C LYS A 89 -4.79 -10.96 11.10
N ASN A 90 -3.75 -11.77 11.28
CA ASN A 90 -3.85 -13.04 12.02
C ASN A 90 -2.73 -13.17 13.07
N PRO A 91 -3.03 -12.95 14.36
CA PRO A 91 -4.35 -12.62 14.92
C PRO A 91 -4.81 -11.19 14.54
N PRO A 92 -6.14 -10.92 14.53
CA PRO A 92 -6.64 -9.57 14.31
C PRO A 92 -6.05 -8.56 15.31
N VAL A 93 -5.85 -7.33 14.83
CA VAL A 93 -5.26 -6.25 15.63
C VAL A 93 -6.22 -5.06 15.61
N PRO A 94 -7.01 -4.82 16.66
CA PRO A 94 -7.83 -3.61 16.76
C PRO A 94 -6.99 -2.33 16.63
N ILE A 95 -7.56 -1.26 16.07
CA ILE A 95 -6.84 0.01 15.88
C ILE A 95 -6.35 0.66 17.18
N ASN A 96 -6.99 0.35 18.31
CA ASN A 96 -6.61 0.86 19.63
C ASN A 96 -5.74 -0.14 20.41
N ASP A 97 -5.33 -1.27 19.82
CA ASP A 97 -4.45 -2.25 20.45
C ASP A 97 -3.01 -1.70 20.50
N ARG A 98 -2.31 -1.96 21.60
CA ARG A 98 -0.91 -1.55 21.80
C ARG A 98 0.03 -1.99 20.68
N ARG A 99 -0.29 -3.09 19.99
CA ARG A 99 0.49 -3.59 18.84
C ARG A 99 0.51 -2.61 17.67
N ALA A 100 -0.54 -1.80 17.50
CA ALA A 100 -0.62 -0.82 16.42
C ALA A 100 0.15 0.48 16.72
N TYR A 101 0.48 0.77 17.98
CA TYR A 101 1.10 2.05 18.36
C TYR A 101 2.49 2.26 17.73
N PRO A 102 3.37 1.24 17.63
CA PRO A 102 4.64 1.39 16.91
C PRO A 102 4.47 1.75 15.44
N LEU A 103 3.45 1.22 14.76
CA LEU A 103 3.12 1.61 13.38
C LEU A 103 2.77 3.10 13.32
N TYR A 104 1.90 3.58 14.22
CA TYR A 104 1.53 4.99 14.27
C TYR A 104 2.72 5.91 14.57
N ALA A 105 3.55 5.52 15.53
CA ALA A 105 4.78 6.25 15.86
C ALA A 105 5.74 6.32 14.67
N LYS A 106 5.94 5.22 13.95
CA LYS A 106 6.79 5.18 12.75
C LYS A 106 6.20 6.03 11.61
N CYS A 107 4.87 6.05 11.43
CA CYS A 107 4.23 6.94 10.46
C CYS A 107 4.46 8.41 10.80
N VAL A 108 4.41 8.79 12.08
CA VAL A 108 4.75 10.16 12.54
C VAL A 108 6.23 10.47 12.30
N GLU A 109 7.14 9.55 12.59
CA GLU A 109 8.58 9.71 12.36
C GLU A 109 8.92 9.91 10.87
N LEU A 110 8.26 9.15 10.00
CA LEU A 110 8.44 9.20 8.55
C LEU A 110 7.63 10.32 7.87
N ASP A 111 6.82 11.06 8.63
CA ASP A 111 5.90 12.10 8.14
C ASP A 111 4.94 11.60 7.03
N ILE A 112 4.34 10.43 7.24
CA ILE A 112 3.36 9.84 6.32
C ILE A 112 2.04 9.50 7.02
N PRO A 113 0.89 9.58 6.31
CA PRO A 113 -0.38 9.10 6.83
C PRO A 113 -0.44 7.58 6.94
N VAL A 114 -1.33 7.12 7.83
CA VAL A 114 -1.82 5.74 7.87
C VAL A 114 -3.30 5.72 7.51
N PHE A 115 -3.69 4.86 6.58
CA PHE A 115 -5.08 4.61 6.21
C PHE A 115 -5.53 3.29 6.84
N VAL A 116 -6.68 3.32 7.52
CA VAL A 116 -7.30 2.12 8.09
C VAL A 116 -8.41 1.67 7.14
N GLN A 117 -8.35 0.41 6.70
CA GLN A 117 -9.35 -0.24 5.83
C GLN A 117 -10.25 -1.21 6.59
#